data_AF-A0A4U6TDK4-F1
#
_entry.id   AF-A0A4U6TDK4-F1
#
_cell.length_a   1.000
_cell.length_b   1.000
_cell.length_c   1.000
_cell.angle_alpha   90.00
_cell.angle_beta   90.00
_cell.angle_gamma   90.00
#
_symmetry.space_group_name_H-M   'P 1'
#
loop_
_entity.id
_entity.type
_entity.pdbx_description
1 polymer ?
#
loop_
_entity_poly.entity_id
_entity_poly.type
_entity_poly.pdbx_seq_one_letter_code
_entity_poly.pdbx_strand_id
1 'polypeptide(L)'
;MVRGVVMYSWTFVNPDHRFACCPKDEKKQCGYMTWVDPKWDDRAFGVLVKLMKKKVQAEEDAKKWEEELAKASSELREIRNELKTD
;
A
#
# COMPACT_ATOMS: atom_id res chain seq x y z
N MET A 1 -13.44 -23.09 26.39
CA MET A 1 -12.89 -21.77 26.05
C MET A 1 -12.09 -21.91 24.76
N VAL A 2 -12.59 -21.42 23.63
CA VAL A 2 -11.83 -21.42 22.35
C VAL A 2 -10.87 -20.24 22.42
N ARG A 3 -9.55 -20.48 22.34
CA ARG A 3 -8.55 -19.41 22.22
C ARG A 3 -8.56 -18.91 20.78
N GLY A 4 -8.88 -17.64 20.56
CA GLY A 4 -8.79 -17.00 19.25
C GLY A 4 -7.35 -16.60 18.91
N VAL A 5 -7.06 -16.47 17.61
CA VAL A 5 -5.81 -15.86 17.11
C VAL A 5 -6.13 -14.47 16.58
N VAL A 6 -5.27 -13.50 16.88
CA VAL A 6 -5.39 -12.13 16.37
C VAL A 6 -4.65 -12.02 15.04
N MET A 7 -5.34 -11.53 14.02
CA MET A 7 -4.83 -11.32 12.67
C MET A 7 -5.03 -9.86 12.26
N TYR A 8 -4.26 -9.41 11.27
CA TYR A 8 -4.35 -8.07 10.70
C TYR A 8 -5.11 -8.08 9.37
N SER A 9 -6.00 -7.11 9.19
CA SER A 9 -6.63 -6.79 7.92
C SER A 9 -5.73 -5.84 7.13
N TRP A 10 -5.43 -6.23 5.89
CA TRP A 10 -4.69 -5.40 4.94
C TRP A 10 -5.60 -4.83 3.84
N THR A 11 -6.90 -4.75 4.11
CA THR A 11 -7.87 -4.22 3.14
C THR A 11 -7.93 -2.70 3.19
N PHE A 12 -8.33 -2.06 2.08
CA PHE A 12 -8.50 -0.60 2.01
C PHE A 12 -9.52 -0.04 3.02
N VAL A 13 -10.50 -0.85 3.41
CA VAL A 13 -11.58 -0.44 4.32
C VAL A 13 -11.13 -0.50 5.79
N ASN A 14 -10.28 -1.47 6.13
CA ASN A 14 -9.79 -1.70 7.49
C ASN A 14 -8.29 -1.95 7.46
N PRO A 15 -7.46 -0.99 7.00
CA PRO A 15 -6.03 -1.20 6.93
C PRO A 15 -5.47 -1.24 8.35
N ASP A 16 -4.61 -2.23 8.59
CA ASP A 16 -3.92 -2.47 9.86
C ASP A 16 -4.86 -2.77 11.06
N HIS A 17 -6.14 -3.04 10.77
CA HIS A 17 -7.13 -3.35 11.80
C HIS A 17 -7.11 -4.82 12.16
N ARG A 18 -7.16 -5.10 13.46
CA ARG A 18 -7.04 -6.45 14.00
C ARG A 18 -8.40 -7.08 14.19
N PHE A 19 -8.48 -8.36 13.82
CA PHE A 19 -9.61 -9.21 14.10
C PHE A 19 -9.16 -10.50 14.78
N ALA A 20 -9.97 -11.00 15.70
CA ALA A 20 -9.79 -12.31 16.28
C ALA A 20 -10.60 -13.33 15.47
N CYS A 21 -9.98 -14.44 15.11
CA CYS A 21 -10.63 -15.52 14.38
C CYS A 21 -10.33 -16.89 15.00
N CYS A 22 -11.04 -17.91 14.51
CA CYS A 22 -10.78 -19.29 14.87
C CYS A 22 -9.33 -19.69 14.50
N PRO A 23 -8.57 -20.31 15.41
CA PRO A 23 -7.18 -20.72 15.13
C PRO A 23 -7.08 -21.90 14.14
N LYS A 24 -8.21 -22.48 13.73
CA LYS A 24 -8.23 -23.63 12.81
C LYS A 24 -7.97 -23.17 11.38
N ASP A 25 -7.37 -24.05 10.59
CA ASP A 25 -7.19 -23.85 9.14
C ASP A 25 -8.51 -23.50 8.46
N GLU A 26 -8.45 -22.71 7.39
CA GLU A 26 -9.60 -22.13 6.67
C GLU A 26 -10.72 -23.15 6.39
N LYS A 27 -10.35 -24.36 5.93
CA LYS A 27 -11.29 -25.46 5.63
C LYS A 27 -11.99 -26.05 6.87
N LYS A 28 -11.50 -25.77 8.07
CA LYS A 28 -11.96 -26.28 9.37
C LYS A 28 -12.38 -25.13 10.32
N GLN A 29 -12.42 -23.90 9.82
CA GLN A 29 -12.82 -22.74 10.63
C GLN A 29 -14.29 -22.89 11.04
N CYS A 30 -14.59 -22.50 12.29
CA CYS A 30 -15.96 -22.49 12.79
C CYS A 30 -16.76 -21.24 12.34
N GLY A 31 -16.22 -20.43 11.42
CA GLY A 31 -16.83 -19.17 10.96
C GLY A 31 -16.78 -18.02 11.98
N TYR A 32 -16.15 -18.22 13.14
CA TYR A 32 -15.99 -17.18 14.15
C TYR A 32 -14.97 -16.13 13.72
N MET A 33 -15.42 -14.88 13.65
CA MET A 33 -14.59 -13.69 13.46
C MET A 33 -15.19 -12.51 14.24
N THR A 34 -14.34 -11.74 14.91
CA THR A 34 -14.74 -10.48 15.57
C THR A 34 -13.64 -9.44 15.46
N TRP A 35 -14.00 -8.17 15.32
CA TRP A 35 -13.02 -7.08 15.32
C TRP A 35 -12.51 -6.84 16.74
N VAL A 36 -11.18 -6.78 16.88
CA VAL A 36 -10.52 -6.42 18.15
C VAL A 36 -10.44 -4.91 18.27
N ASP A 37 -10.09 -4.25 17.18
CA ASP A 37 -9.98 -2.81 17.14
C ASP A 37 -11.35 -2.15 17.00
N PRO A 38 -11.57 -1.00 17.66
CA PRO A 38 -12.80 -0.25 17.48
C PRO A 38 -12.92 0.23 16.04
N LYS A 39 -14.14 0.47 15.57
CA LYS A 39 -14.31 1.15 14.28
C LYS A 39 -13.59 2.50 14.33
N TRP A 40 -12.93 2.85 13.23
CA TRP A 40 -12.47 4.21 13.02
C TRP A 40 -13.64 5.17 13.16
N ASP A 41 -13.42 6.31 13.82
CA ASP A 41 -14.36 7.41 13.70
C ASP A 41 -14.36 7.96 12.27
N ASP A 42 -15.47 8.57 11.86
CA ASP A 42 -15.65 9.06 10.49
C ASP A 42 -14.56 10.05 10.05
N ARG A 43 -14.04 10.84 11.00
CA ARG A 43 -12.96 11.79 10.73
C ARG A 43 -11.64 11.05 10.50
N ALA A 44 -11.27 10.10 11.36
CA ALA A 44 -10.07 9.29 11.19
C ALA A 44 -10.10 8.51 9.87
N PHE A 45 -11.23 7.86 9.56
CA PHE A 45 -11.42 7.15 8.29
C PHE A 45 -11.27 8.11 7.09
N GLY A 46 -11.90 9.29 7.17
CA GLY A 46 -11.79 10.31 6.12
C GLY A 46 -10.36 10.83 5.91
N VAL A 47 -9.58 11.01 6.98
CA VAL A 47 -8.15 11.39 6.89
C VAL A 47 -7.34 10.27 6.26
N LEU A 48 -7.54 9.03 6.69
CA LEU A 48 -6.85 7.85 6.20
C LEU A 48 -7.06 7.65 4.69
N VAL A 49 -8.30 7.76 4.21
CA VAL A 49 -8.62 7.68 2.76
C VAL A 49 -7.92 8.80 1.98
N LYS A 50 -7.89 10.03 2.50
CA LYS A 50 -7.18 11.14 1.85
C LYS A 50 -5.67 10.89 1.78
N LEU A 51 -5.07 10.36 2.84
CA LEU A 51 -3.64 10.02 2.86
C LEU A 51 -3.32 8.92 1.86
N MET A 52 -4.12 7.87 1.78
CA MET A 52 -3.93 6.80 0.79
C MET A 52 -4.00 7.34 -0.64
N LYS A 53 -4.96 8.21 -0.97
CA LYS A 53 -5.04 8.85 -2.29
C LYS A 53 -3.79 9.68 -2.61
N LYS A 54 -3.30 10.46 -1.64
CA LYS A 54 -2.07 11.24 -1.80
C LYS A 54 -0.85 10.34 -2.00
N LYS A 55 -0.79 9.21 -1.31
CA LYS A 55 0.29 8.22 -1.48
C LYS A 55 0.30 7.67 -2.90
N VAL A 56 -0.85 7.22 -3.41
CA VAL A 56 -0.96 6.70 -4.78
C VAL A 56 -0.53 7.75 -5.81
N GLN A 57 -1.01 9.00 -5.67
CA GLN A 57 -0.60 10.08 -6.56
C GLN A 57 0.91 10.33 -6.50
N ALA A 58 1.50 10.34 -5.31
CA ALA A 58 2.94 10.54 -5.15
C ALA A 58 3.76 9.40 -5.78
N GLU A 59 3.28 8.16 -5.72
CA GLU A 59 3.91 7.01 -6.38
C GLU A 59 3.82 7.11 -7.91
N GLU A 60 2.70 7.55 -8.46
CA GLU A 60 2.53 7.80 -9.89
C GLU A 60 3.41 8.96 -10.38
N ASP A 61 3.47 10.06 -9.63
CA ASP A 61 4.31 11.21 -9.95
C ASP A 61 5.79 10.81 -9.92
N ALA A 62 6.23 10.07 -8.88
CA ALA A 62 7.60 9.58 -8.77
C ALA A 62 7.99 8.73 -9.99
N LYS A 63 7.12 7.80 -10.39
CA LYS A 63 7.35 6.97 -11.59
C LYS A 63 7.52 7.83 -12.84
N LYS A 64 6.69 8.86 -13.01
CA LYS A 64 6.79 9.78 -14.16
C LYS A 64 8.13 10.52 -14.17
N TRP A 65 8.56 11.03 -13.01
CA TRP A 65 9.85 11.73 -12.90
C TRP A 65 11.04 10.80 -13.18
N GLU A 66 10.97 9.54 -12.75
CA GLU A 66 11.99 8.53 -13.06
C GLU A 66 12.09 8.28 -14.58
N GLU A 67 10.95 8.18 -15.27
CA GLU A 67 10.90 8.01 -16.73
C GLU A 67 11.49 9.23 -17.48
N GLU A 68 11.12 10.44 -17.06
CA GLU A 68 11.66 11.69 -17.64
C GLU A 68 13.16 11.83 -17.42
N LEU A 69 13.64 11.51 -16.21
CA LEU A 69 15.06 11.52 -15.87
C LEU A 69 15.85 10.50 -16.70
N ALA A 70 15.31 9.29 -16.89
CA ALA A 70 15.92 8.25 -17.70
C ALA A 70 16.05 8.69 -19.17
N LYS A 71 15.01 9.33 -19.72
CA LYS A 71 15.02 9.87 -21.08
C LYS A 71 16.08 10.97 -21.24
N ALA A 72 16.06 11.98 -20.39
CA ALA A 72 17.03 13.08 -20.44
C ALA A 72 18.48 12.59 -20.27
N SER A 73 18.69 11.57 -19.43
CA SER A 73 20.00 10.95 -19.24
C SER A 73 20.49 10.22 -20.51
N SER A 74 19.59 9.58 -21.28
CA SER A 74 19.95 8.96 -22.56
C SER A 74 20.33 10.01 -23.60
N GLU A 75 19.55 11.09 -23.72
CA GLU A 75 19.81 12.18 -24.66
C GLU A 75 21.16 12.86 -24.37
N LEU A 76 21.46 13.15 -23.10
CA LEU A 76 22.76 13.70 -22.70
C LEU A 76 23.92 12.76 -23.03
N ARG A 77 23.71 11.44 -22.92
CA ARG A 77 24.72 10.44 -23.27
C ARG A 77 25.00 10.44 -24.76
N GLU A 78 23.97 10.57 -25.59
CA GLU A 78 24.08 10.63 -27.05
C GLU A 78 24.84 11.88 -27.48
N ILE A 79 24.42 13.07 -27.03
CA ILE A 79 25.11 14.34 -27.31
C ILE A 79 26.59 14.29 -26.90
N ARG A 80 26.88 13.75 -25.72
CA ARG A 80 28.26 13.61 -25.23
C ARG A 80 29.10 12.69 -26.13
N ASN A 81 28.49 11.65 -26.71
CA ASN A 81 29.22 10.73 -27.58
C ASN A 81 29.50 11.40 -28.94
N GLU A 82 28.55 12.16 -29.48
CA GLU A 82 28.73 12.95 -30.70
C GLU A 82 29.87 13.98 -30.56
N LEU A 83 29.92 14.69 -29.43
CA LEU A 83 31.00 15.66 -29.14
C LEU A 83 32.39 15.03 -28.96
N LYS A 84 32.49 13.70 -28.79
CA LYS A 84 33.77 12.98 -28.68
C LYS A 84 34.27 12.43 -30.02
N THR A 85 33.41 12.43 -31.05
CA THR A 85 33.73 11.90 -32.37
C THR A 85 34.26 12.95 -33.34
N ASP A 86 34.28 14.23 -32.94
CA ASP A 86 34.96 15.36 -33.62
C ASP A 86 36.28 15.73 -32.93
#